data_AF-A0A350F1K9-F1
#
_entry.id   AF-A0A350F1K9-F1
#
_cell.length_a   1.000
_cell.length_b   1.000
_cell.length_c   1.000
_cell.angle_alpha   90.00
_cell.angle_beta   90.00
_cell.angle_gamma   90.00
#
_symmetry.space_group_name_H-M   'P 1'
#
loop_
_entity.id
_entity.type
_entity.pdbx_description
1 polymer ?
#
loop_
_entity_poly.entity_id
_entity_poly.type
_entity_poly.pdbx_seq_one_letter_code
_entity_poly.pdbx_strand_id
1 'polypeptide(L)'
;QKPNKPLEVAAKDTEKRMRVKTIRHTDCMEVGHDRYDEIVSEFLQKIGRENIISISPINYTHMDLGTRQLMTEYGVSIVYNG
;
A
#
# COMPACT_ATOMS: atom_id res chain seq x y z
N GLN A 1 -21.30 26.36 25.99
CA GLN A 1 -20.92 24.96 25.68
C GLN A 1 -21.18 24.74 24.20
N LYS A 2 -20.18 24.37 23.40
CA LYS A 2 -20.37 24.08 21.96
C LYS A 2 -21.11 22.74 21.83
N PRO A 3 -22.15 22.63 20.97
CA PRO A 3 -22.93 21.40 20.89
C PRO A 3 -22.07 20.27 20.33
N ASN A 4 -22.06 19.13 21.05
CA ASN A 4 -21.38 17.92 20.61
C ASN A 4 -21.96 17.48 19.26
N LYS A 5 -21.07 17.18 18.31
CA LYS A 5 -21.44 16.65 17.00
C LYS A 5 -22.33 15.40 17.19
N PRO A 6 -23.38 15.19 16.37
CA PRO A 6 -24.29 14.06 16.51
C PRO A 6 -23.51 12.73 16.47
N LEU A 7 -23.80 11.84 17.42
CA LEU A 7 -23.20 10.51 17.55
C LEU A 7 -23.26 9.68 16.26
N GLU A 8 -24.25 9.94 15.39
CA GLU A 8 -24.39 9.32 14.06
C GLU A 8 -23.23 9.62 13.10
N VAL A 9 -22.53 10.75 13.26
CA VAL A 9 -21.37 11.09 12.42
C VAL A 9 -20.11 10.34 12.88
N ALA A 10 -20.03 9.97 14.16
CA ALA A 10 -18.90 9.21 14.70
C ALA A 10 -18.98 7.70 14.39
N ALA A 11 -20.19 7.15 14.23
CA ALA A 11 -20.40 5.72 13.94
C ALA A 11 -20.09 5.31 12.49
N LYS A 12 -19.96 6.26 11.56
CA LYS A 12 -19.55 5.97 10.17
C LYS A 12 -18.04 5.88 9.96
N ASP A 13 -17.25 6.19 10.99
CA ASP A 13 -15.79 6.15 10.97
C ASP A 13 -15.22 4.88 11.63
N THR A 14 -16.08 4.01 12.16
CA THR A 14 -15.69 2.76 12.84
C THR A 14 -15.71 1.53 11.95
N GLU A 15 -16.25 1.61 10.75
CA GLU A 15 -16.24 0.50 9.79
C GLU A 15 -14.98 0.60 8.93
N LYS A 16 -13.97 -0.22 9.24
CA LYS A 16 -12.73 -0.31 8.45
C LYS A 16 -13.12 -0.52 6.99
N ARG A 17 -12.66 0.35 6.10
CA ARG A 17 -13.01 0.27 4.68
C ARG A 17 -11.99 -0.59 3.95
N MET A 18 -12.45 -1.31 2.94
CA MET A 18 -11.55 -2.03 2.05
C MET A 18 -10.69 -1.03 1.26
N ARG A 19 -9.38 -1.24 1.28
CA ARG A 19 -8.36 -0.42 0.63
C ARG A 19 -7.39 -1.30 -0.15
N VAL A 20 -6.70 -0.68 -1.10
CA VAL A 20 -5.66 -1.33 -1.90
C VAL A 20 -4.38 -0.51 -1.80
N LYS A 21 -3.25 -1.18 -1.55
CA LYS A 21 -1.91 -0.60 -1.63
C LYS A 21 -1.09 -1.41 -2.62
N THR A 22 -0.58 -0.75 -3.64
CA THR A 22 0.45 -1.31 -4.51
C THR A 22 1.81 -0.76 -4.07
N ILE A 23 2.79 -1.65 -3.92
CA ILE A 23 4.19 -1.32 -3.64
C ILE A 23 5.00 -1.90 -4.81
N ARG A 24 5.68 -1.02 -5.55
CA ARG A 24 6.50 -1.39 -6.71
C ARG A 24 7.95 -1.47 -6.28
N HIS A 25 8.72 -2.44 -6.79
CA HIS A 25 10.13 -2.60 -6.47
C HIS A 25 10.94 -1.31 -6.69
N THR A 26 10.70 -0.64 -7.82
CA THR A 26 11.35 0.64 -8.16
C THR A 26 11.11 1.76 -7.16
N ASP A 27 9.95 1.78 -6.49
CA ASP A 27 9.62 2.80 -5.48
C ASP A 27 10.37 2.56 -4.15
N CYS A 28 11.01 1.40 -4.00
CA CYS A 28 11.74 0.98 -2.81
C CYS A 28 13.27 1.08 -2.96
N MET A 29 13.75 1.60 -4.11
CA MET A 29 15.16 1.87 -4.33
C MET A 29 15.55 3.20 -3.70
N GLU A 30 16.37 3.18 -2.65
CA GLU A 30 16.82 4.37 -1.92
C GLU A 30 18.34 4.46 -1.94
N VAL A 31 18.90 5.45 -2.64
CA VAL A 31 20.36 5.69 -2.75
C VAL A 31 21.14 4.42 -3.17
N GLY A 32 20.58 3.63 -4.07
CA GLY A 32 21.18 2.37 -4.56
C GLY A 32 21.02 1.17 -3.62
N HIS A 33 20.30 1.34 -2.50
CA HIS A 33 19.91 0.24 -1.63
C HIS A 33 18.48 -0.21 -1.93
N ASP A 34 18.31 -1.51 -2.08
CA ASP A 34 17.00 -2.14 -2.20
C ASP A 34 16.39 -2.31 -0.80
N ARG A 35 15.29 -1.62 -0.55
CA ARG A 35 14.52 -1.69 0.71
C ARG A 35 13.16 -2.34 0.52
N TYR A 36 12.94 -3.07 -0.57
CA TYR A 36 11.63 -3.58 -0.93
C TYR A 36 11.02 -4.46 0.18
N ASP A 37 11.75 -5.46 0.65
CA ASP A 37 11.26 -6.37 1.69
C ASP A 37 11.00 -5.65 3.02
N GLU A 38 11.83 -4.66 3.35
CA GLU A 38 11.67 -3.83 4.55
C GLU A 38 10.38 -3.01 4.47
N ILE A 39 10.18 -2.26 3.39
CA ILE A 39 9.00 -1.40 3.20
C ILE A 39 7.70 -2.22 3.16
N VAL A 40 7.72 -3.37 2.47
CA VAL A 40 6.58 -4.28 2.45
C VAL A 40 6.30 -4.82 3.84
N SER A 41 7.33 -5.23 4.59
CA SER A 41 7.20 -5.74 5.95
C SER A 41 6.65 -4.69 6.92
N GLU A 42 7.17 -3.46 6.89
CA GLU A 42 6.69 -2.35 7.70
C GLU A 42 5.21 -2.04 7.42
N PHE A 43 4.82 -2.04 6.14
CA PHE A 43 3.43 -1.84 5.77
C PHE A 43 2.53 -2.95 6.33
N LEU A 44 2.91 -4.22 6.18
CA LEU A 44 2.14 -5.35 6.69
C LEU A 44 2.02 -5.32 8.23
N GLN A 45 3.10 -4.98 8.93
CA GLN A 45 3.10 -4.82 10.39
C GLN A 45 2.16 -3.70 10.84
N LYS A 46 2.15 -2.57 10.14
CA LYS A 46 1.27 -1.44 10.44
C LYS A 46 -0.20 -1.77 10.27
N ILE A 47 -0.54 -2.55 9.23
CA ILE A 47 -1.92 -2.94 8.96
C ILE A 47 -2.42 -4.02 9.92
N GLY A 48 -1.56 -4.96 10.31
CA GLY A 48 -1.93 -6.08 11.16
C GLY A 48 -2.52 -7.25 10.34
N ARG A 49 -2.12 -8.47 10.71
CA ARG A 49 -2.44 -9.70 9.97
C ARG A 49 -3.94 -9.90 9.77
N GLU A 50 -4.74 -9.57 10.76
CA GLU A 50 -6.20 -9.72 10.77
C GLU A 50 -6.93 -8.79 9.79
N ASN A 51 -6.25 -7.72 9.35
CA ASN A 51 -6.81 -6.75 8.41
C ASN A 51 -6.39 -7.03 6.97
N ILE A 52 -5.48 -7.95 6.72
CA ILE A 52 -5.04 -8.33 5.37
C ILE A 52 -6.09 -9.26 4.75
N ILE A 53 -6.60 -8.87 3.59
CA ILE A 53 -7.55 -9.65 2.80
C ILE A 53 -6.81 -10.48 1.74
N SER A 54 -5.84 -9.87 1.04
CA SER A 54 -5.07 -10.53 -0.01
C SER A 54 -3.73 -9.86 -0.25
N ILE A 55 -2.74 -10.65 -0.65
CA ILE A 55 -1.42 -10.21 -1.11
C ILE A 55 -1.17 -10.94 -2.43
N SER A 56 -1.00 -10.20 -3.52
CA SER A 56 -0.79 -10.75 -4.86
C SER A 56 0.45 -10.14 -5.50
N PRO A 57 1.39 -10.94 -6.04
CA PRO A 57 2.49 -10.39 -6.81
C PRO A 57 1.95 -9.77 -8.10
N ILE A 58 2.59 -8.69 -8.53
CA ILE A 58 2.35 -8.08 -9.84
C ILE A 58 3.67 -8.04 -10.61
N ASN A 59 3.57 -8.29 -11.91
CA ASN A 59 4.65 -8.04 -12.86
C ASN A 59 4.10 -7.07 -13.89
N TYR A 60 4.87 -6.05 -14.26
CA TYR A 60 4.45 -5.05 -15.22
C TYR A 60 5.64 -4.58 -16.05
N THR A 61 5.36 -4.10 -17.25
CA THR A 61 6.37 -3.46 -18.08
C THR A 61 6.08 -1.98 -18.14
N HIS A 62 7.12 -1.15 -18.03
CA HIS A 62 7.01 0.29 -18.21
C HIS A 62 8.16 0.80 -19.07
N MET A 63 7.95 1.93 -19.74
CA MET A 63 9.02 2.61 -20.46
C MET A 63 9.79 3.47 -19.47
N ASP A 64 11.07 3.14 -19.25
CA ASP A 64 11.94 3.98 -18.44
C ASP A 64 12.25 5.29 -19.18
N LEU A 65 12.05 6.41 -18.51
CA LEU A 65 12.17 7.74 -19.12
C LEU A 65 13.63 8.13 -19.38
N GLY A 66 14.59 7.58 -18.62
CA GLY A 66 16.01 7.86 -18.78
C GLY A 66 16.63 7.14 -19.98
N THR A 67 16.33 5.85 -20.13
CA THR A 67 16.92 4.97 -21.13
C THR A 67 16.06 4.78 -22.38
N ARG A 68 14.76 5.11 -22.32
CA ARG A 68 13.74 4.79 -23.34
C ARG A 68 13.63 3.30 -23.63
N GLN A 69 14.00 2.45 -22.68
CA GLN A 69 13.86 1.00 -22.78
C GLN A 69 12.59 0.53 -22.07
N LEU A 70 11.99 -0.53 -22.59
CA LEU A 70 10.94 -1.26 -21.86
C LEU A 70 11.60 -2.07 -20.76
N MET A 71 11.32 -1.69 -19.51
CA MET A 71 11.78 -2.43 -18.34
C MET A 71 10.65 -3.28 -17.79
N THR A 72 10.95 -4.55 -17.54
CA THR A 72 10.05 -5.44 -16.80
C THR A 72 10.37 -5.32 -15.33
N GLU A 73 9.33 -5.08 -14.54
CA GLU A 73 9.42 -4.86 -13.11
C GLU A 73 8.38 -5.66 -12.34
N TYR A 74 8.58 -5.74 -11.03
CA TYR A 74 7.69 -6.43 -10.13
C TYR A 74 7.27 -5.58 -8.92
N GLY A 75 6.27 -6.08 -8.21
CA GLY A 75 5.77 -5.48 -6.99
C GLY A 75 4.72 -6.36 -6.34
N VAL A 76 4.01 -5.78 -5.38
CA VAL A 76 2.94 -6.45 -4.66
C VAL A 76 1.71 -5.56 -4.57
N SER A 77 0.53 -6.14 -4.78
CA SER A 77 -0.75 -5.51 -4.49
C SER A 77 -1.35 -6.14 -3.24
N ILE A 78 -1.67 -5.29 -2.27
CA ILE A 78 -2.20 -5.69 -0.96
C ILE A 78 -3.59 -5.11 -0.80
N VAL A 79 -4.57 -5.97 -0.60
CA VAL A 79 -5.95 -5.60 -0.27
C VAL A 79 -6.14 -5.78 1.23
N TYR A 80 -6.64 -4.75 1.92
CA TYR A 80 -6.75 -4.75 3.38
C TYR A 80 -7.91 -3.88 3.88
N ASN A 81 -8.31 -4.08 5.14
CA ASN A 81 -9.28 -3.26 5.85
C ASN A 81 -8.57 -2.16 6.65
N GLY A 82 -8.86 -0.88 6.41
CA GLY A 82 -8.28 0.22 7.19
C GLY A 82 -8.88 1.59 7.00
#